data_AF-A0A0A9BJZ1-F1
#
_entry.id   AF-A0A0A9BJZ1-F1
#
_cell.length_a   1.000
_cell.length_b   1.000
_cell.length_c   1.000
_cell.angle_alpha   90.00
_cell.angle_beta   90.00
_cell.angle_gamma   90.00
#
_symmetry.space_group_name_H-M   'P 1'
#
loop_
_entity.id
_entity.type
_entity.pdbx_description
1 polymer ?
#
loop_
_entity_poly.entity_id
_entity_poly.type
_entity_poly.pdbx_seq_one_letter_code
_entity_poly.pdbx_strand_id
1 'polypeptide(L)' 'MQVPQVTKEAAFAVIELYPTVISLAWAYSMLDGDTQAQEELLKNKSKMVNAGASRNIFNLIWAEV' A
#
# COMPACT_ATOMS: atom_id res chain seq x y z
N MET A 1 -2.71 16.58 -2.59
CA MET A 1 -2.19 16.28 -1.23
C MET A 1 -1.20 15.14 -1.37
N GLN A 2 0.04 15.27 -0.88
CA GLN A 2 1.02 14.18 -0.91
C GLN A 2 0.85 13.30 0.32
N VAL A 3 0.84 11.98 0.16
CA VAL A 3 0.78 11.05 1.28
C VAL A 3 2.12 11.13 2.04
N PRO A 4 2.11 11.34 3.37
CA PRO A 4 3.35 11.41 4.15
C PRO A 4 4.23 10.17 3.94
N GLN A 5 5.54 10.35 3.88
CA GLN A 5 6.55 9.28 3.72
C GLN A 5 6.49 8.49 2.39
N VAL A 6 5.58 8.82 1.48
CA VAL A 6 5.55 8.25 0.13
C VAL A 6 6.42 9.11 -0.79
N THR A 7 7.56 8.56 -1.19
CA THR A 7 8.43 9.15 -2.22
C THR A 7 7.88 8.84 -3.63
N LYS A 8 8.44 9.48 -4.65
CA LYS A 8 8.05 9.21 -6.05
C LYS A 8 8.37 7.77 -6.43
N GLU A 9 9.53 7.27 -6.02
CA GLU A 9 10.02 5.93 -6.30
C GLU A 9 9.13 4.87 -5.64
N ALA A 10 8.70 5.11 -4.40
CA ALA A 10 7.73 4.26 -3.73
C ALA A 10 6.38 4.25 -4.47
N ALA A 11 5.89 5.42 -4.90
CA ALA A 11 4.65 5.51 -5.66
C ALA A 11 4.74 4.78 -7.02
N PHE A 12 5.84 4.94 -7.75
CA PHE A 12 6.09 4.20 -8.99
C PHE A 12 6.14 2.69 -8.76
N ALA A 13 6.86 2.23 -7.73
CA ALA A 13 6.91 0.80 -7.40
C ALA A 13 5.53 0.22 -7.06
N VAL A 14 4.68 0.98 -6.37
CA VAL A 14 3.30 0.57 -6.08
C VAL A 14 2.46 0.51 -7.35
N ILE A 15 2.60 1.47 -8.27
CA ILE A 15 1.89 1.48 -9.57
C ILE A 15 2.34 0.31 -10.46
N GLU A 16 3.63 -0.02 -10.46
CA GLU A 16 4.15 -1.18 -11.21
C GLU A 16 3.58 -2.51 -10.67
N LEU A 17 3.46 -2.65 -9.35
CA LEU A 17 2.89 -3.85 -8.71
C LEU A 17 1.36 -3.92 -8.82
N TYR A 18 0.70 -2.77 -8.71
CA TYR A 18 -0.75 -2.63 -8.67
C TYR A 18 -1.17 -1.43 -9.55
N PRO A 19 -1.32 -1.64 -10.87
CA PRO A 19 -1.55 -0.55 -11.83
C PRO A 19 -2.84 0.24 -11.62
N THR A 20 -3.78 -0.29 -10.83
CA THR A 20 -5.04 0.39 -10.50
C THR A 20 -5.29 0.35 -8.99
N VAL A 21 -6.07 1.32 -8.50
CA VAL A 21 -6.54 1.30 -7.11
C VAL A 21 -7.34 0.03 -6.81
N ILE A 22 -8.14 -0.46 -7.77
CA ILE A 22 -8.93 -1.70 -7.62
C ILE A 22 -8.00 -2.91 -7.42
N SER A 23 -6.92 -3.02 -8.18
CA SER A 23 -5.96 -4.12 -8.00
C SER A 23 -5.27 -4.10 -6.64
N LEU A 24 -5.00 -2.90 -6.09
CA LEU A 24 -4.43 -2.74 -4.76
C LEU A 24 -5.46 -3.09 -3.67
N ALA A 25 -6.69 -2.60 -3.81
CA ALA A 25 -7.80 -2.91 -2.91
C ALA A 25 -8.10 -4.42 -2.85
N TRP A 26 -8.08 -5.12 -3.99
CA TRP A 26 -8.20 -6.58 -4.01
C TRP A 26 -7.05 -7.28 -3.28
N ALA A 27 -5.83 -6.78 -3.38
CA ALA A 27 -4.71 -7.35 -2.64
C ALA A 27 -4.87 -7.16 -1.12
N TYR A 28 -5.43 -6.03 -0.67
CA TYR A 28 -5.80 -5.84 0.73
C TYR A 28 -6.96 -6.74 1.16
N SER A 29 -8.00 -6.90 0.34
CA SER A 29 -9.14 -7.77 0.67
C SER A 29 -8.76 -9.25 0.78
N MET A 30 -7.72 -9.71 0.07
CA MET A 30 -7.19 -11.06 0.22
C MET A 30 -6.54 -11.33 1.60
N LEU A 31 -6.23 -10.26 2.34
CA LEU A 31 -5.66 -10.29 3.69
C LEU A 31 -6.66 -9.81 4.75
N ASP A 32 -7.95 -9.76 4.41
CA ASP A 32 -8.98 -9.23 5.31
C ASP A 32 -9.03 -9.99 6.64
N GLY A 33 -9.24 -9.25 7.73
CA GLY A 33 -9.11 -9.74 9.10
C GLY A 33 -7.69 -9.77 9.67
N ASP A 34 -6.65 -9.54 8.86
CA ASP A 34 -5.26 -9.34 9.31
C ASP A 34 -4.77 -7.94 8.92
N THR A 35 -5.18 -6.96 9.74
CA THR A 35 -4.82 -5.55 9.54
C THR A 35 -3.30 -5.34 9.51
N GLN A 36 -2.54 -6.09 10.29
CA GLN A 36 -1.09 -5.96 10.27
C GLN A 36 -0.52 -6.43 8.93
N ALA A 37 -0.97 -7.59 8.41
CA ALA A 37 -0.54 -8.05 7.10
C ALA A 37 -0.92 -7.07 5.98
N GLN A 38 -2.09 -6.44 6.07
CA GLN A 38 -2.52 -5.40 5.13
C GLN A 38 -1.61 -4.17 5.18
N GLU A 39 -1.34 -3.61 6.37
CA GLU A 39 -0.42 -2.47 6.53
C GLU A 39 0.98 -2.78 6.00
N GLU A 40 1.41 -4.04 6.12
CA GLU A 40 2.73 -4.51 5.75
C GLU A 40 2.88 -4.99 4.29
N LEU A 41 1.77 -5.12 3.56
CA LEU A 41 1.76 -5.71 2.22
C LEU A 41 2.81 -5.08 1.28
N LEU A 42 2.82 -3.75 1.17
CA LEU A 42 3.64 -3.06 0.17
C LEU A 42 5.12 -3.07 0.54
N LYS A 43 5.47 -2.91 1.83
CA LYS A 43 6.86 -3.01 2.27
C LYS A 43 7.47 -4.40 2.02
N ASN A 44 6.63 -5.45 2.04
CA ASN A 44 7.07 -6.82 1.80
C ASN A 44 7.15 -7.15 0.30
N LYS A 45 6.55 -6.33 -0.57
CA LYS A 45 6.56 -6.50 -2.03
C LYS A 45 7.62 -5.66 -2.74
N SER A 46 8.08 -4.57 -2.13
CA SER A 46 9.11 -3.71 -2.74
C SER A 46 10.04 -3.12 -1.70
N LYS A 47 11.36 -3.21 -1.97
CA LYS A 47 12.41 -2.57 -1.15
C LYS A 47 12.34 -1.03 -1.20
N MET A 48 11.66 -0.46 -2.19
CA MET A 48 11.48 0.99 -2.32
C MET A 48 10.34 1.52 -1.43
N VAL A 49 9.48 0.63 -0.93
CA VAL A 49 8.37 1.00 -0.04
C VAL A 49 8.78 0.71 1.40
N ASN A 50 8.96 1.77 2.19
CA ASN A 50 9.22 1.61 3.63
C ASN A 50 7.91 1.31 4.40
N ALA A 51 8.04 0.91 5.67
CA ALA A 51 6.90 0.55 6.51
C ALA A 51 5.89 1.71 6.70
N GLY A 52 6.37 2.95 6.82
CA GLY A 52 5.51 4.13 6.94
C GLY A 52 4.72 4.40 5.67
N ALA A 53 5.36 4.31 4.50
CA ALA A 53 4.72 4.45 3.20
C ALA A 53 3.66 3.36 2.98
N SER A 54 3.98 2.11 3.31
CA SER A 54 3.06 0.97 3.20
C SER A 54 1.77 1.21 4.00
N ARG A 55 1.91 1.57 5.29
CA ARG A 55 0.79 1.89 6.17
C ARG A 55 0.01 3.14 5.74
N ASN A 56 0.68 4.19 5.30
CA ASN A 56 -0.02 5.41 4.89
C ASN A 56 -0.82 5.22 3.59
N ILE A 57 -0.35 4.38 2.68
CA ILE A 57 -1.11 4.00 1.47
C ILE A 57 -2.29 3.10 1.84
N PHE A 58 -2.09 2.13 2.74
CA PHE A 58 -3.20 1.34 3.30
C PHE A 58 -4.28 2.25 3.91
N ASN A 59 -3.89 3.21 4.75
CA ASN A 59 -4.83 4.16 5.36
C ASN A 59 -5.56 5.02 4.32
N LEU A 60 -4.90 5.41 3.24
CA LEU A 60 -5.50 6.20 2.18
C LEU A 60 -6.55 5.41 1.37
N ILE A 61 -6.31 4.11 1.14
CA ILE A 61 -7.06 3.32 0.16
C ILE A 61 -8.07 2.39 0.82
N TRP A 62 -7.80 1.91 2.04
CA TRP A 62 -8.53 0.80 2.66
C TRP A 62 -9.04 1.04 4.08
N ALA A 63 -8.40 1.88 4.91
CA ALA A 63 -8.79 2.00 6.33
C ALA A 63 -10.19 2.58 6.60
N GLU A 64 -10.87 3.13 5.58
CA GLU A 64 -12.26 3.61 5.66
C GLU A 64 -13.28 2.70 4.94
N VAL A 65 -12.82 1.55 4.42
CA VAL A 65 -13.64 0.56 3.68
C VAL A 65 -14.08 -0.55 4.62
#